data_AF-A0A7X2SZM5-F1
#
_entry.id   AF-A0A7X2SZM5-F1
#
_cell.length_a   1.000
_cell.length_b   1.000
_cell.length_c   1.000
_cell.angle_alpha   90.00
_cell.angle_beta   90.00
_cell.angle_gamma   90.00
#
_symmetry.space_group_name_H-M   'P 1'
#
loop_
_entity.id
_entity.type
_entity.pdbx_description
1 polymer ?
#
loop_
_entity_poly.entity_id
_entity_poly.type
_entity_poly.pdbx_seq_one_letter_code
_entity_poly.pdbx_strand_id
1 'polypeptide(L)'
;TAFPLTPFAAGKPDEAAFLRLLRRLTDAKVDSLGVLGSTGSYAYLTRAQRRRIAGLAVEHAESIPVMICIGAVGTDEVLSLAEDAQQAGAAALLLPPLGYQALNEDEV
;
A
#
# COMPACT_ATOMS: atom_id res chain seq x y z
N THR A 1 4.89 -8.50 11.53
CA THR A 1 4.35 -7.58 10.49
C THR A 1 4.98 -6.19 10.55
N ALA A 2 5.36 -5.61 9.43
CA ALA A 2 5.89 -4.23 9.35
C ALA A 2 5.13 -3.37 8.33
N PHE A 3 5.01 -2.06 8.60
CA PHE A 3 4.30 -1.08 7.76
C PHE A 3 5.27 0.02 7.31
N PRO A 4 5.99 -0.13 6.18
CA PRO A 4 6.97 0.85 5.75
C PRO A 4 6.33 2.18 5.33
N LEU A 5 7.04 3.28 5.58
CA LEU A 5 6.76 4.58 4.98
C LEU A 5 6.93 4.50 3.45
N THR A 6 6.24 5.35 2.71
CA THR A 6 6.58 5.69 1.31
C THR A 6 7.23 7.08 1.32
N PRO A 7 8.58 7.18 1.31
CA PRO A 7 9.24 8.48 1.36
C PRO A 7 8.95 9.30 0.11
N PHE A 8 9.00 10.62 0.23
CA PHE A 8 8.83 11.56 -0.89
C PHE A 8 10.11 12.37 -1.12
N ALA A 9 10.40 12.64 -2.38
CA ALA A 9 11.42 13.59 -2.82
C ALA A 9 10.87 14.41 -3.99
N ALA A 10 11.01 15.74 -3.92
CA ALA A 10 10.52 16.67 -4.96
C ALA A 10 9.05 16.43 -5.37
N GLY A 11 8.16 16.16 -4.40
CA GLY A 11 6.73 15.98 -4.62
C GLY A 11 6.34 14.64 -5.26
N LYS A 12 7.26 13.68 -5.36
CA LYS A 12 7.00 12.32 -5.88
C LYS A 12 7.53 11.27 -4.91
N PRO A 13 7.04 10.03 -4.97
CA PRO A 13 7.63 8.93 -4.22
C PRO A 13 9.11 8.76 -4.54
N ASP A 14 9.94 8.70 -3.50
CA ASP A 14 11.34 8.30 -3.61
C ASP A 14 11.41 6.77 -3.58
N GLU A 15 11.32 6.17 -4.76
CA GLU A 15 11.38 4.71 -4.94
C GLU A 15 12.68 4.13 -4.38
N ALA A 16 13.81 4.83 -4.53
CA ALA A 16 15.09 4.35 -4.03
C ALA A 16 15.13 4.31 -2.50
N ALA A 17 14.58 5.33 -1.83
CA ALA A 17 14.44 5.32 -0.37
C ALA A 17 13.46 4.25 0.11
N PHE A 18 12.34 4.08 -0.59
CA PHE A 18 11.38 3.02 -0.30
C PHE A 18 12.02 1.62 -0.37
N LEU A 19 12.77 1.33 -1.45
CA LEU A 19 13.47 0.06 -1.62
C LEU A 19 14.55 -0.18 -0.55
N ARG A 20 15.25 0.86 -0.09
CA ARG A 20 16.19 0.74 1.04
C ARG A 20 15.48 0.37 2.34
N LEU A 21 14.27 0.88 2.58
CA LEU A 21 13.46 0.50 3.74
C LEU A 21 12.98 -0.94 3.61
N LEU A 22 12.44 -1.32 2.45
CA LEU A 22 12.00 -2.69 2.18
C LEU A 22 13.13 -3.69 2.39
N ARG A 23 14.32 -3.43 1.83
CA ARG A 23 15.48 -4.31 1.99
C ARG A 23 15.84 -4.54 3.46
N ARG A 24 15.79 -3.50 4.30
CA ARG A 24 16.04 -3.66 5.74
C ARG A 24 14.99 -4.55 6.42
N LEU A 25 13.74 -4.47 5.98
CA LEU A 25 12.65 -5.28 6.52
C LEU A 25 12.75 -6.74 6.03
N THR A 26 13.14 -6.97 4.77
CA THR A 26 13.36 -8.32 4.24
C THR A 26 14.59 -8.97 4.88
N ASP A 27 15.70 -8.24 5.02
CA ASP A 27 16.91 -8.70 5.73
C ASP A 27 16.58 -9.06 7.19
N ALA A 28 15.66 -8.33 7.82
CA ALA A 28 15.16 -8.61 9.18
C ALA A 28 14.14 -9.75 9.26
N LYS A 29 13.70 -10.32 8.12
CA LYS A 29 12.75 -11.44 8.03
C LYS A 29 11.45 -11.21 8.78
N VAL A 30 10.84 -10.04 8.59
CA VAL A 30 9.52 -9.76 9.16
C VAL A 30 8.46 -10.74 8.64
N ASP A 31 7.44 -11.03 9.45
CA ASP A 31 6.42 -12.04 9.09
C ASP A 31 5.57 -11.65 7.87
N SER A 32 5.38 -10.34 7.66
CA SER A 32 4.58 -9.78 6.56
C SER A 32 4.81 -8.28 6.41
N LEU A 33 4.47 -7.74 5.24
CA LEU A 33 4.57 -6.33 4.89
C LEU A 33 3.19 -5.73 4.62
N GLY A 34 2.83 -4.65 5.33
CA GLY A 34 1.62 -3.87 5.08
C GLY A 34 1.95 -2.55 4.38
N VAL A 35 1.78 -2.50 3.07
CA VAL A 35 2.23 -1.38 2.23
C VAL A 35 1.05 -0.49 1.83
N LEU A 36 1.32 0.80 1.62
CA LEU A 36 0.30 1.82 1.33
C LEU A 36 -0.74 1.99 2.46
N GLY A 37 -0.44 1.58 3.70
CA GLY A 37 -1.26 1.97 4.85
C GLY A 37 -1.16 3.47 5.14
N SER A 38 -1.84 3.95 6.20
CA SER A 38 -1.69 5.35 6.67
C SER A 38 -0.22 5.72 6.90
N THR A 39 0.57 4.82 7.51
CA THR A 39 2.03 4.93 7.62
C THR A 39 2.70 5.07 6.25
N GLY A 40 2.25 4.29 5.26
CA GLY A 40 2.71 4.36 3.87
C GLY A 40 2.27 5.62 3.11
N SER A 41 1.56 6.56 3.74
CA SER A 41 1.18 7.86 3.17
C SER A 41 0.28 7.77 1.93
N TYR A 42 -0.54 6.72 1.81
CA TYR A 42 -1.35 6.49 0.60
C TYR A 42 -2.27 7.63 0.21
N ALA A 43 -2.76 8.39 1.19
CA ALA A 43 -3.65 9.51 0.97
C ALA A 43 -3.04 10.62 0.09
N TYR A 44 -1.71 10.67 -0.02
CA TYR A 44 -0.98 11.65 -0.83
C TYR A 44 -0.51 11.10 -2.19
N LEU A 45 -0.81 9.84 -2.50
CA LEU A 45 -0.36 9.16 -3.71
C LEU A 45 -1.49 9.12 -4.73
N THR A 46 -1.18 9.43 -5.98
CA THR A 46 -2.11 9.15 -7.09
C THR A 46 -2.26 7.64 -7.28
N ARG A 47 -3.35 7.19 -7.93
CA ARG A 47 -3.54 5.78 -8.29
C ARG A 47 -2.32 5.18 -9.00
N ALA A 48 -1.76 5.90 -9.97
CA ALA A 48 -0.58 5.46 -10.72
C ALA A 48 0.64 5.28 -9.81
N GLN A 49 0.85 6.19 -8.85
CA GLN A 49 1.93 6.06 -7.86
C GLN A 49 1.68 4.89 -6.90
N ARG A 50 0.44 4.69 -6.46
CA ARG A 50 0.07 3.52 -5.63
C ARG A 50 0.35 2.22 -6.36
N ARG A 51 -0.08 2.10 -7.61
CA ARG A 51 0.21 0.93 -8.48
C ARG A 51 1.72 0.69 -8.61
N ARG A 52 2.51 1.75 -8.81
CA ARG A 52 3.97 1.64 -8.92
C ARG A 52 4.62 1.14 -7.63
N ILE A 53 4.26 1.72 -6.49
CA ILE A 53 4.80 1.32 -5.17
C ILE A 53 4.35 -0.09 -4.78
N ALA A 54 3.10 -0.46 -5.09
CA ALA A 54 2.58 -1.82 -4.94
C ALA A 54 3.43 -2.85 -5.70
N GLY A 55 3.72 -2.58 -6.98
CA GLY A 55 4.56 -3.45 -7.80
C GLY A 55 5.97 -3.61 -7.23
N LEU A 56 6.62 -2.49 -6.86
CA LEU A 56 7.94 -2.53 -6.23
C LEU A 56 7.94 -3.31 -4.91
N ALA A 57 6.88 -3.17 -4.11
CA ALA A 57 6.80 -3.90 -2.86
C ALA A 57 6.74 -5.41 -3.07
N VAL A 58 5.90 -5.88 -3.98
CA VAL A 58 5.78 -7.32 -4.24
C VAL A 58 7.05 -7.87 -4.92
N GLU A 59 7.61 -7.15 -5.89
CA GLU A 59 8.83 -7.55 -6.60
C GLU A 59 10.03 -7.75 -5.65
N HIS A 60 10.12 -6.93 -4.60
CA HIS A 60 11.25 -6.92 -3.68
C HIS A 60 10.97 -7.53 -2.30
N ALA A 61 9.81 -8.16 -2.08
CA ALA A 61 9.46 -8.77 -0.80
C ALA A 61 10.00 -10.20 -0.59
N GLU A 62 10.65 -10.79 -1.60
CA GLU A 62 11.11 -12.18 -1.58
C GLU A 62 9.93 -13.15 -1.29
N SER A 63 10.01 -13.95 -0.22
CA SER A 63 8.94 -14.85 0.21
C SER A 63 8.01 -14.24 1.28
N ILE A 64 8.19 -12.97 1.65
CA ILE A 64 7.40 -12.32 2.69
C ILE A 64 6.05 -11.90 2.10
N PRO A 65 4.90 -12.29 2.69
CA PRO A 65 3.60 -11.92 2.16
C PRO A 65 3.38 -10.40 2.24
N VAL A 66 2.97 -9.81 1.12
CA VAL A 66 2.68 -8.38 0.98
C VAL A 66 1.17 -8.15 0.99
N MET A 67 0.72 -7.36 1.95
CA MET A 67 -0.64 -6.83 2.02
C MET A 67 -0.64 -5.40 1.49
N ILE A 68 -1.55 -5.09 0.57
CA ILE A 68 -1.65 -3.75 -0.02
C ILE A 68 -2.93 -3.07 0.42
N CYS A 69 -2.80 -1.86 0.94
CA CYS A 69 -3.96 -1.03 1.27
C CYS A 69 -4.63 -0.47 0.02
N ILE A 70 -5.94 -0.68 -0.04
CA ILE A 70 -6.83 -0.25 -1.13
C ILE A 70 -7.84 0.79 -0.66
N GLY A 71 -7.60 1.42 0.50
CA GLY A 71 -8.46 2.46 1.04
C GLY A 71 -8.61 3.63 0.07
N ALA A 72 -9.86 4.01 -0.17
CA ALA A 72 -10.31 5.23 -0.84
C ALA A 72 -11.70 5.59 -0.30
N VAL A 73 -12.16 6.83 -0.54
CA VAL A 73 -13.49 7.28 -0.10
C VAL A 73 -14.60 6.71 -0.99
N GLY A 74 -14.33 6.52 -2.28
CA GLY A 74 -15.30 5.99 -3.24
C GLY A 74 -15.06 4.52 -3.55
N THR A 75 -16.12 3.72 -3.58
CA THR A 75 -16.08 2.28 -3.90
C THR A 75 -15.46 2.00 -5.27
N ASP A 76 -15.74 2.81 -6.29
CA ASP A 76 -15.16 2.64 -7.63
C ASP A 76 -13.62 2.75 -7.61
N GLU A 77 -13.08 3.64 -6.77
CA GLU A 77 -11.65 3.78 -6.58
C GLU A 77 -11.09 2.58 -5.79
N VAL A 78 -11.79 2.11 -4.76
CA VAL A 78 -11.42 0.90 -4.02
C VAL A 78 -11.30 -0.31 -4.96
N LEU A 79 -12.29 -0.52 -5.84
CA LEU A 79 -12.27 -1.61 -6.82
C LEU A 79 -11.08 -1.50 -7.78
N SER A 80 -10.85 -0.30 -8.31
CA SER A 80 -9.70 0.00 -9.16
C SER A 80 -8.35 -0.29 -8.49
N LEU A 81 -8.23 0.03 -7.20
CA LEU A 81 -7.03 -0.22 -6.40
C LEU A 81 -6.88 -1.70 -6.04
N ALA A 82 -7.98 -2.40 -5.81
CA ALA A 82 -8.00 -3.85 -5.59
C ALA A 82 -7.50 -4.60 -6.82
N GLU A 83 -7.94 -4.22 -8.01
CA GLU A 83 -7.43 -4.76 -9.27
C GLU A 83 -5.93 -4.51 -9.44
N ASP A 84 -5.47 -3.28 -9.19
CA ASP A 84 -4.04 -2.92 -9.28
C ASP A 84 -3.20 -3.75 -8.28
N ALA A 85 -3.68 -3.94 -7.05
CA ALA A 85 -3.01 -4.73 -6.03
C ALA A 85 -2.98 -6.23 -6.37
N GLN A 86 -4.09 -6.78 -6.88
CA GLN A 86 -4.15 -8.16 -7.34
C GLN A 86 -3.20 -8.41 -8.52
N GLN A 87 -3.18 -7.50 -9.51
CA GLN A 87 -2.25 -7.58 -10.64
C GLN A 87 -0.79 -7.51 -10.21
N ALA A 88 -0.49 -6.75 -9.15
CA ALA A 88 0.85 -6.69 -8.58
C ALA A 88 1.27 -7.98 -7.85
N GLY A 89 0.33 -8.86 -7.50
CA GLY A 89 0.60 -10.10 -6.76
C GLY A 89 0.48 -9.97 -5.24
N ALA A 90 -0.35 -9.05 -4.74
CA ALA A 90 -0.64 -8.95 -3.31
C ALA A 90 -1.14 -10.29 -2.73
N ALA A 91 -0.64 -10.66 -1.55
CA ALA A 91 -1.12 -11.82 -0.81
C ALA A 91 -2.47 -11.56 -0.12
N ALA A 92 -2.75 -10.29 0.21
CA ALA A 92 -4.02 -9.85 0.78
C ALA A 92 -4.22 -8.33 0.58
N LEU A 93 -5.44 -7.86 0.81
CA LEU A 93 -5.82 -6.46 0.72
C LEU A 93 -6.12 -5.90 2.10
N LEU A 94 -5.76 -4.64 2.36
CA LEU A 94 -6.19 -3.90 3.56
C LEU A 94 -7.24 -2.87 3.13
N LEU A 95 -8.46 -3.00 3.64
CA LEU A 95 -9.56 -2.10 3.34
C LEU A 95 -10.02 -1.42 4.64
N PRO A 96 -9.51 -0.22 4.95
CA PRO A 96 -10.05 0.57 6.05
C PRO A 96 -11.40 1.18 5.64
N PRO A 97 -12.40 1.25 6.55
CA PRO A 97 -13.61 2.04 6.30
C PRO A 97 -13.22 3.53 6.29
N LEU A 98 -13.46 4.20 5.16
CA LEU A 98 -13.11 5.60 4.96
C LEU A 98 -14.35 6.38 4.55
N GLY A 99 -14.64 7.44 5.30
CA GLY A 99 -15.67 8.41 4.97
C GLY A 99 -15.16 9.82 5.27
N TYR A 100 -15.55 10.79 4.46
CA TYR A 100 -15.41 12.20 4.85
C TYR A 100 -16.46 12.58 5.91
N GLN A 101 -17.68 12.06 5.74
CA GLN A 101 -18.72 12.08 6.75
C GLN A 101 -18.65 10.81 7.61
N ALA A 102 -19.26 10.87 8.80
CA ALA A 102 -19.44 9.67 9.62
C ALA A 102 -20.27 8.64 8.85
N LEU A 103 -19.72 7.43 8.72
CA LEU A 103 -20.40 6.30 8.10
C LEU A 103 -21.41 5.69 9.07
N ASN A 104 -22.50 5.17 8.53
CA ASN A 104 -23.46 4.33 9.25
C ASN A 104 -23.21 2.82 8.99
N GLU A 105 -23.95 1.94 9.66
CA GLU A 105 -23.75 0.48 9.57
C GLU A 105 -23.98 -0.08 8.16
N ASP A 106 -24.84 0.53 7.34
CA ASP A 106 -25.12 0.09 5.97
C ASP A 106 -24.04 0.55 4.97
N GLU A 107 -23.12 1.44 5.38
CA GLU A 107 -22.06 2.01 4.54
C GLU A 107 -20.68 1.34 4.75
N VAL A 108 -20.60 0.29 5.57
CA VAL A 108 -19.35 -0.41 5.96
C VAL A 108 -19.30 -1.85 5.46
#